data_AF-R1DJ80-F1
#
_entry.id   AF-R1DJ80-F1
#
_cell.length_a   1.000
_cell.length_b   1.000
_cell.length_c   1.000
_cell.angle_alpha   90.00
_cell.angle_beta   90.00
_cell.angle_gamma   90.00
#
_symmetry.space_group_name_H-M   'P 1'
#
loop_
_entity.id
_entity.type
_entity.pdbx_description
1 polymer ?
#
loop_
_entity_poly.entity_id
_entity_poly.type
_entity_poly.pdbx_seq_one_letter_code
_entity_poly.pdbx_strand_id
1 'polypeptide(L)'
;MAAQRLECPVCLEVQDGQQHQCREGHVFCASCDSSLRAPRRCPECRMALGPLSQAIRSRSHEERIAALPAACSHCGLATTRGEVAAHEHDCPQRPRACSAAEAGCAWSGLLADKAAHEATCPFAVCQRMMAPLQSEVAELRAENERVQAQLAPLRAQVAAQGAENERLQAHRVAVTACMRLANLCIEVQNRQLAAGADAVEAIVAALQAHPQVAGVQQQGCAALGNVCFGTDAAGLARKQRATEAGAIEAAVAAMQAHPQVAGVQAEGCAALVNVCCGTDAARLARSQRAADAGAIEVVVAAMQAHPQVAEVQQHGCAALGNVCCGTDAAGLARRQRAADAGAIEAVVAALQAHPQVAGVQRQGCRALANVCSGTDAARLARSQRAADAGAIEVVVAALQAHPQVAGLQQHGCAALGNVCCGTDAVGLARKQRAAGAGAIEAAGAAMQAHPQVAGVQAQGQRLSDLLA
;
A
#
# COMPACT_ATOMS: atom_id res chain seq x y z
N MET A 1 6.31 -13.58 92.98
CA MET A 1 5.05 -14.30 92.68
C MET A 1 4.21 -13.70 91.53
N ALA A 2 4.59 -12.59 90.87
CA ALA A 2 3.76 -11.96 89.83
C ALA A 2 3.89 -12.59 88.41
N ALA A 3 5.00 -13.26 88.09
CA ALA A 3 5.28 -13.79 86.73
C ALA A 3 4.61 -15.14 86.40
N GLN A 4 4.35 -15.99 87.41
CA GLN A 4 3.73 -17.32 87.24
C GLN A 4 2.29 -17.26 86.67
N ARG A 5 1.67 -16.08 86.60
CA ARG A 5 0.34 -15.86 86.00
C ARG A 5 0.39 -15.40 84.53
N LEU A 6 1.57 -15.34 83.90
CA LEU A 6 1.76 -14.87 82.53
C LEU A 6 2.35 -15.92 81.56
N GLU A 7 2.75 -17.08 82.08
CA GLU A 7 3.30 -18.19 81.29
C GLU A 7 2.23 -18.81 80.39
N CYS A 8 2.61 -19.17 79.16
CA CYS A 8 1.73 -19.93 78.30
C CYS A 8 1.60 -21.37 78.82
N PRO A 9 0.39 -21.93 79.00
CA PRO A 9 0.19 -23.29 79.49
C PRO A 9 0.73 -24.39 78.56
N VAL A 10 1.10 -24.04 77.33
CA VAL A 10 1.58 -25.00 76.32
C VAL A 10 3.11 -25.09 76.34
N CYS A 11 3.80 -23.97 76.17
CA CYS A 11 5.27 -23.94 76.16
C CYS A 11 5.89 -23.67 77.54
N LEU A 12 5.08 -23.33 78.54
CA LEU A 12 5.51 -23.00 79.90
C LEU A 12 6.50 -21.83 79.97
N GLU A 13 6.49 -20.98 78.95
CA GLU A 13 7.33 -19.80 78.84
C GLU A 13 6.49 -18.53 78.71
N VAL A 14 7.06 -17.41 79.13
CA VAL A 14 6.51 -16.08 78.85
C VAL A 14 7.04 -15.62 77.50
N GLN A 15 6.18 -15.67 76.49
CA GLN A 15 6.49 -15.29 75.11
C GLN A 15 6.14 -13.83 74.85
N ASP A 16 7.01 -13.08 74.19
CA ASP A 16 6.73 -11.70 73.79
C ASP A 16 5.79 -11.65 72.57
N GLY A 17 5.12 -10.52 72.37
CA GLY A 17 4.18 -10.34 71.26
C GLY A 17 2.78 -10.90 71.56
N GLN A 18 2.07 -11.33 70.51
CA GLN A 18 0.62 -11.56 70.58
C GLN A 18 0.22 -12.71 71.51
N GLN A 19 -0.77 -12.46 72.37
CA GLN A 19 -1.32 -13.46 73.29
C GLN A 19 -2.79 -13.72 72.94
N HIS A 20 -3.14 -14.97 72.72
CA HIS A 20 -4.49 -15.39 72.35
C HIS A 20 -5.24 -15.90 73.57
N GLN A 21 -6.56 -15.66 73.59
CA GLN A 21 -7.44 -15.97 74.70
C GLN A 21 -8.65 -16.78 74.20
N CYS A 22 -9.10 -17.76 74.97
CA CYS A 22 -10.37 -18.44 74.68
C CYS A 22 -11.56 -17.66 75.23
N ARG A 23 -12.79 -17.98 74.82
CA ARG A 23 -14.01 -17.29 75.34
C ARG A 23 -14.23 -17.43 76.85
N GLU A 24 -13.61 -18.43 77.50
CA GLU A 24 -13.63 -18.62 78.96
C GLU A 24 -12.49 -17.90 79.69
N GLY A 25 -11.62 -17.16 78.96
CA GLY A 25 -10.60 -16.29 79.57
C GLY A 25 -9.18 -16.87 79.69
N HIS A 26 -8.94 -18.14 79.35
CA HIS A 26 -7.60 -18.75 79.37
C HIS A 26 -6.69 -18.18 78.28
N VAL A 27 -5.45 -17.80 78.63
CA VAL A 27 -4.50 -17.09 77.74
C VAL A 27 -3.29 -17.96 77.41
N PHE A 28 -2.90 -17.98 76.14
CA PHE A 28 -1.75 -18.72 75.62
C PHE A 28 -1.11 -17.93 74.46
N CYS A 29 0.18 -18.15 74.18
CA CYS A 29 0.88 -17.36 73.16
C CYS A 29 0.41 -17.70 71.75
N ALA A 30 0.48 -16.72 70.84
CA ALA A 30 0.07 -16.89 69.45
C ALA A 30 0.84 -18.02 68.73
N SER A 31 2.13 -18.18 69.03
CA SER A 31 2.96 -19.25 68.47
C SER A 31 2.43 -20.64 68.83
N CYS A 32 2.08 -20.85 70.11
CA CYS A 32 1.50 -22.12 70.54
C CYS A 32 0.10 -22.33 69.95
N ASP A 33 -0.72 -21.28 69.87
CA ASP A 33 -2.05 -21.35 69.26
C ASP A 33 -1.99 -21.75 67.78
N SER A 34 -1.04 -21.19 67.02
CA SER A 34 -0.82 -21.55 65.61
C SER A 34 -0.36 -23.00 65.42
N SER A 35 0.24 -23.59 66.46
CA SER A 35 0.76 -24.96 66.45
C SER A 35 -0.26 -26.01 66.92
N LEU A 36 -1.44 -25.59 67.39
CA LEU A 36 -2.50 -26.52 67.84
C LEU A 36 -3.12 -27.25 66.64
N ARG A 37 -3.26 -28.58 66.76
CA ARG A 37 -3.89 -29.42 65.73
C ARG A 37 -5.37 -29.06 65.53
N ALA A 38 -5.83 -29.08 64.28
CA ALA A 38 -7.23 -28.86 63.95
C ALA A 38 -8.10 -30.09 64.31
N PRO A 39 -9.32 -29.91 64.84
CA PRO A 39 -9.91 -28.63 65.24
C PRO A 39 -9.25 -28.07 66.50
N ARG A 40 -8.84 -26.79 66.45
CA ARG A 40 -8.11 -26.10 67.52
C ARG A 40 -8.98 -26.00 68.78
N ARG A 41 -8.42 -26.44 69.90
CA ARG A 41 -9.08 -26.45 71.21
C ARG A 41 -8.21 -25.77 72.25
N CYS A 42 -8.85 -25.06 73.18
CA CYS A 42 -8.18 -24.44 74.31
C CYS A 42 -7.39 -25.51 75.10
N PRO A 43 -6.08 -25.32 75.34
CA PRO A 43 -5.25 -26.28 76.07
C PRO A 43 -5.76 -26.57 77.49
N GLU A 44 -6.43 -25.61 78.11
CA GLU A 44 -6.92 -25.72 79.48
C GLU A 44 -8.37 -26.23 79.54
N CYS A 45 -9.32 -25.56 78.89
CA CYS A 45 -10.75 -25.92 78.98
C CYS A 45 -11.30 -26.76 77.82
N ARG A 46 -10.48 -27.08 76.80
CA ARG A 46 -10.83 -27.88 75.61
C ARG A 46 -11.96 -27.34 74.70
N MET A 47 -12.46 -26.14 74.98
CA MET A 47 -13.42 -25.42 74.11
C MET A 47 -12.81 -25.12 72.73
N ALA A 48 -13.63 -25.12 71.68
CA ALA A 48 -13.19 -24.80 70.31
C ALA A 48 -12.77 -23.33 70.18
N LEU A 49 -11.58 -23.07 69.61
CA LEU A 49 -10.98 -21.74 69.49
C LEU A 49 -11.29 -21.01 68.17
N GLY A 50 -12.03 -21.64 67.25
CA GLY A 50 -12.26 -21.10 65.92
C GLY A 50 -10.98 -21.05 65.05
N PRO A 51 -11.08 -20.48 63.83
CA PRO A 51 -9.93 -20.27 62.95
C PRO A 51 -8.96 -19.25 63.54
N LEU A 52 -7.66 -19.42 63.27
CA LEU A 52 -6.58 -18.56 63.80
C LEU A 52 -6.76 -17.07 63.42
N SER A 53 -7.36 -16.78 62.26
CA SER A 53 -7.68 -15.41 61.81
C SER A 53 -8.71 -14.68 62.68
N GLN A 54 -9.45 -15.41 63.52
CA GLN A 54 -10.44 -14.86 64.45
C GLN A 54 -10.04 -15.13 65.91
N ALA A 55 -8.75 -15.37 66.17
CA ALA A 55 -8.26 -15.54 67.53
C ALA A 55 -8.51 -14.27 68.36
N ILE A 56 -9.06 -14.43 69.57
CA ILE A 56 -9.30 -13.32 70.48
C ILE A 56 -7.94 -12.94 71.09
N ARG A 57 -7.46 -11.73 70.81
CA ARG A 57 -6.17 -11.23 71.31
C ARG A 57 -6.33 -10.55 72.66
N SER A 58 -5.56 -10.97 73.67
CA SER A 58 -5.59 -10.39 75.02
C SER A 58 -4.53 -9.29 75.17
N ARG A 59 -4.90 -8.06 74.80
CA ARG A 59 -4.01 -6.89 74.90
C ARG A 59 -3.54 -6.62 76.34
N SER A 60 -4.41 -6.83 77.33
CA SER A 60 -4.04 -6.67 78.73
C SER A 60 -2.97 -7.66 79.18
N HIS A 61 -2.92 -8.87 78.60
CA HIS A 61 -1.87 -9.85 78.91
C HIS A 61 -0.55 -9.49 78.23
N GLU A 62 -0.62 -8.98 77.00
CA GLU A 62 0.54 -8.46 76.27
C GLU A 62 1.20 -7.28 76.96
N GLU A 63 0.40 -6.30 77.41
CA GLU A 63 0.90 -5.13 78.14
C GLU A 63 1.60 -5.55 79.44
N ARG A 64 1.04 -6.54 80.14
CA ARG A 64 1.65 -7.09 81.36
C ARG A 64 2.95 -7.85 81.09
N ILE A 65 3.05 -8.58 79.98
CA ILE A 65 4.30 -9.25 79.56
C ILE A 65 5.33 -8.20 79.14
N ALA A 66 4.94 -7.22 78.32
CA ALA A 66 5.81 -6.16 77.85
C ALA A 66 6.39 -5.36 79.01
N ALA A 67 5.62 -5.10 80.07
CA ALA A 67 6.05 -4.39 81.28
C ALA A 67 6.94 -5.22 82.23
N LEU A 68 7.18 -6.51 81.95
CA LEU A 68 8.08 -7.30 82.78
C LEU A 68 9.50 -6.73 82.71
N PRO A 69 10.25 -6.72 83.83
CA PRO A 69 11.63 -6.25 83.83
C PRO A 69 12.49 -7.06 82.86
N ALA A 70 13.23 -6.36 82.03
CA ALA A 70 14.29 -6.88 81.19
C ALA A 70 15.56 -6.05 81.41
N ALA A 71 16.71 -6.57 81.03
CA ALA A 71 17.94 -5.81 81.01
C ALA A 71 18.57 -5.94 79.62
N CYS A 72 19.13 -4.85 79.12
CA CYS A 72 19.89 -4.89 77.88
C CYS A 72 21.07 -5.86 78.01
N SER A 73 21.24 -6.74 77.03
CA SER A 73 22.34 -7.73 76.99
C SER A 73 23.74 -7.12 76.87
N HIS A 74 23.84 -5.82 76.60
CA HIS A 74 25.11 -5.12 76.35
C HIS A 74 25.49 -4.14 77.46
N CYS A 75 24.59 -3.23 77.86
CA CYS A 75 24.89 -2.21 78.88
C CYS A 75 24.28 -2.53 80.25
N GLY A 76 23.44 -3.56 80.36
CA GLY A 76 22.75 -3.92 81.60
C GLY A 76 21.67 -2.92 82.04
N LEU A 77 21.30 -1.94 81.21
CA LEU A 77 20.23 -0.99 81.52
C LEU A 77 18.93 -1.76 81.78
N ALA A 78 18.37 -1.56 82.97
CA ALA A 78 17.05 -2.07 83.32
C ALA A 78 16.00 -1.35 82.48
N THR A 79 15.22 -2.13 81.75
CA THR A 79 14.14 -1.68 80.86
C THR A 79 13.01 -2.70 80.94
N THR A 80 12.08 -2.65 80.00
CA THR A 80 10.95 -3.57 79.92
C THR A 80 11.14 -4.52 78.74
N ARG A 81 10.53 -5.71 78.78
CA ARG A 81 10.60 -6.67 77.66
C ARG A 81 10.09 -6.07 76.34
N GLY A 82 9.16 -5.12 76.40
CA GLY A 82 8.66 -4.41 75.22
C GLY A 82 9.66 -3.43 74.58
N GLU A 83 10.58 -2.89 75.35
CA GLU A 83 11.49 -1.82 74.92
C GLU A 83 12.94 -2.31 74.70
N VAL A 84 13.32 -3.45 75.31
CA VAL A 84 14.70 -3.96 75.29
C VAL A 84 15.24 -4.17 73.89
N ALA A 85 14.43 -4.67 72.95
CA ALA A 85 14.87 -4.94 71.58
C ALA A 85 15.18 -3.64 70.80
N ALA A 86 14.38 -2.59 70.99
CA ALA A 86 14.62 -1.29 70.40
C ALA A 86 15.88 -0.66 71.00
N HIS A 87 16.02 -0.71 72.33
CA HIS A 87 17.23 -0.25 72.98
C HIS A 87 18.48 -1.01 72.53
N GLU A 88 18.46 -2.34 72.43
CA GLU A 88 19.58 -3.15 71.95
C GLU A 88 19.98 -2.84 70.49
N HIS A 89 19.06 -2.31 69.68
CA HIS A 89 19.41 -1.80 68.36
C HIS A 89 20.38 -0.61 68.45
N ASP A 90 20.07 0.33 69.34
CA ASP A 90 20.76 1.62 69.50
C ASP A 90 21.73 1.65 70.70
N CYS A 91 21.94 0.51 71.37
CA CYS A 91 22.69 0.45 72.61
C CYS A 91 24.15 0.89 72.39
N PRO A 92 24.66 1.90 73.12
CA PRO A 92 26.02 2.40 72.93
C PRO A 92 27.11 1.35 73.17
N GLN A 93 26.82 0.34 74.00
CA GLN A 93 27.73 -0.75 74.35
C GLN A 93 27.64 -1.95 73.40
N ARG A 94 26.80 -1.87 72.36
CA ARG A 94 26.69 -2.95 71.39
C ARG A 94 27.90 -2.94 70.44
N PRO A 95 28.58 -4.09 70.25
CA PRO A 95 29.65 -4.19 69.25
C PRO A 95 29.13 -3.97 67.82
N ARG A 96 29.84 -3.14 67.06
CA ARG A 96 29.60 -2.82 65.64
C ARG A 96 30.92 -2.80 64.87
N ALA A 97 30.87 -3.28 63.64
CA ALA A 97 31.94 -3.05 62.67
C ALA A 97 31.83 -1.65 62.06
N CYS A 98 32.95 -1.18 61.49
CA CYS A 98 33.02 0.05 60.69
C CYS A 98 32.12 -0.07 59.45
N SER A 99 31.51 1.04 59.00
CA SER A 99 30.74 1.09 57.75
C SER A 99 31.56 0.67 56.53
N ALA A 100 32.88 0.86 56.60
CA ALA A 100 33.82 0.51 55.53
C ALA A 100 34.45 -0.88 55.69
N ALA A 101 33.84 -1.78 56.47
CA ALA A 101 34.37 -3.13 56.69
C ALA A 101 34.54 -3.91 55.37
N GLU A 102 33.58 -3.79 54.44
CA GLU A 102 33.64 -4.42 53.11
C GLU A 102 34.75 -3.84 52.22
N ALA A 103 35.13 -2.58 52.43
CA ALA A 103 36.25 -1.95 51.74
C ALA A 103 37.62 -2.28 52.39
N GLY A 104 37.64 -3.10 53.45
CA GLY A 104 38.85 -3.61 54.08
C GLY A 104 39.15 -3.07 55.48
N CYS A 105 38.23 -2.30 56.10
CA CYS A 105 38.43 -1.84 57.48
C CYS A 105 38.18 -2.97 58.50
N ALA A 106 39.21 -3.33 59.27
CA ALA A 106 39.10 -4.38 60.29
C ALA A 106 38.57 -3.91 61.66
N TRP A 107 38.16 -2.64 61.79
CA TRP A 107 37.71 -2.11 63.08
C TRP A 107 36.38 -2.71 63.52
N SER A 108 36.35 -3.18 64.77
CA SER A 108 35.18 -3.66 65.49
C SER A 108 35.26 -3.09 66.91
N GLY A 109 34.23 -2.38 67.34
CA GLY A 109 34.21 -1.70 68.63
C GLY A 109 32.81 -1.38 69.08
N LEU A 110 32.68 -0.65 70.19
CA LEU A 110 31.37 -0.25 70.72
C LEU A 110 30.71 0.77 69.78
N LEU A 111 29.38 0.75 69.70
CA LEU A 111 28.62 1.74 68.92
C LEU A 111 28.95 3.19 69.35
N ALA A 112 29.23 3.41 70.63
CA ALA A 112 29.67 4.71 71.17
C ALA A 112 30.95 5.24 70.51
N ASP A 113 31.90 4.35 70.18
CA ASP A 113 33.21 4.72 69.63
C ASP A 113 33.22 4.76 68.10
N LYS A 114 32.17 4.23 67.48
CA LYS A 114 32.06 4.06 66.02
C LYS A 114 32.18 5.39 65.27
N ALA A 115 31.46 6.42 65.71
CA ALA A 115 31.49 7.73 65.05
C ALA A 115 32.88 8.37 65.11
N ALA A 116 33.59 8.24 66.24
CA ALA A 116 34.94 8.77 66.40
C ALA A 116 35.95 8.04 65.48
N HIS A 117 35.81 6.71 65.38
CA HIS A 117 36.60 5.92 64.44
C HIS A 117 36.30 6.30 62.97
N GLU A 118 35.04 6.32 62.56
CA GLU A 118 34.63 6.60 61.17
C GLU A 118 34.99 8.03 60.71
N ALA A 119 35.12 8.97 61.64
CA ALA A 119 35.61 10.31 61.36
C ALA A 119 37.06 10.33 60.82
N THR A 120 37.91 9.39 61.27
CA THR A 120 39.35 9.35 60.95
C THR A 120 39.76 8.13 60.12
N CYS A 121 38.89 7.12 59.99
CA CYS A 121 39.14 5.91 59.20
C CYS A 121 39.36 6.26 57.72
N PRO A 122 40.53 5.96 57.13
CA PRO A 122 40.82 6.27 55.73
C PRO A 122 39.81 5.67 54.75
N PHE A 123 39.35 4.44 55.01
CA PHE A 123 38.36 3.77 54.17
C PHE A 123 36.98 4.45 54.23
N ALA A 124 36.54 4.86 55.44
CA ALA A 124 35.26 5.55 55.61
C ALA A 124 35.30 6.98 55.05
N VAL A 125 36.44 7.67 55.18
CA VAL A 125 36.66 9.00 54.56
C VAL A 125 36.62 8.87 53.02
N CYS A 126 37.36 7.93 52.44
CA CYS A 126 37.35 7.71 50.99
C CYS A 126 35.96 7.30 50.47
N GLN A 127 35.23 6.43 51.18
CA GLN A 127 33.85 6.08 50.81
C GLN A 127 32.94 7.32 50.80
N ARG A 128 33.02 8.19 51.82
CA ARG A 128 32.24 9.44 51.86
C ARG A 128 32.60 10.40 50.71
N MET A 129 33.88 10.49 50.36
CA MET A 129 34.34 11.32 49.25
C MET A 129 33.93 10.76 47.88
N MET A 130 33.93 9.44 47.70
CA MET A 130 33.55 8.79 46.43
C MET A 130 32.04 8.66 46.25
N ALA A 131 31.27 8.59 47.32
CA ALA A 131 29.81 8.46 47.28
C ALA A 131 29.10 9.49 46.37
N PRO A 132 29.37 10.81 46.45
CA PRO A 132 28.74 11.78 45.55
C PRO A 132 29.14 11.55 44.08
N LEU A 133 30.41 11.23 43.81
CA LEU A 133 30.88 10.94 42.45
C LEU A 133 30.24 9.66 41.89
N GLN A 134 30.05 8.64 42.72
CA GLN A 134 29.37 7.40 42.32
C GLN A 134 27.89 7.65 42.00
N SER A 135 27.21 8.50 42.78
CA SER A 135 25.83 8.92 42.52
C SER A 135 25.74 9.68 41.20
N GLU A 136 26.63 10.65 40.97
CA GLU A 136 26.68 11.43 39.73
C GLU A 136 26.95 10.55 38.50
N VAL A 137 27.88 9.58 38.60
CA VAL A 137 28.13 8.61 37.52
C VAL A 137 26.90 7.74 37.24
N ALA A 138 26.16 7.34 38.27
CA ALA A 138 24.93 6.56 38.09
C ALA A 138 23.83 7.40 37.40
N GLU A 139 23.69 8.67 37.79
CA GLU A 139 22.75 9.61 37.17
C GLU A 139 23.11 9.88 35.70
N LEU A 140 24.38 10.18 35.41
CA LEU A 140 24.87 10.39 34.05
C LEU A 140 24.70 9.14 33.18
N ARG A 141 24.87 7.93 33.75
CA ARG A 141 24.60 6.68 33.02
C ARG A 141 23.12 6.54 32.69
N ALA A 142 22.24 6.79 33.66
CA ALA A 142 20.80 6.75 33.44
C ALA A 142 20.33 7.82 32.43
N GLU A 143 20.91 9.02 32.47
CA GLU A 143 20.64 10.08 31.50
C GLU A 143 21.14 9.68 30.10
N ASN A 144 22.34 9.12 29.98
CA ASN A 144 22.85 8.60 28.72
C ASN A 144 21.93 7.51 28.14
N GLU A 145 21.45 6.59 28.97
CA GLU A 145 20.49 5.56 28.54
C GLU A 145 19.18 6.19 28.05
N ARG A 146 18.65 7.20 28.75
CA ARG A 146 17.45 7.95 28.31
C ARG A 146 17.67 8.67 26.99
N VAL A 147 18.80 9.37 26.84
CA VAL A 147 19.13 10.09 25.60
C VAL A 147 19.33 9.11 24.45
N GLN A 148 20.02 7.99 24.67
CA GLN A 148 20.16 6.94 23.67
C GLN A 148 18.80 6.34 23.27
N ALA A 149 17.91 6.11 24.24
CA ALA A 149 16.54 5.64 23.99
C ALA A 149 15.71 6.66 23.20
N GLN A 150 15.91 7.97 23.44
CA GLN A 150 15.26 9.04 22.66
C GLN A 150 15.86 9.21 21.25
N LEU A 151 17.17 9.01 21.08
CA LEU A 151 17.84 9.13 19.78
C LEU A 151 17.56 7.95 18.84
N ALA A 152 17.34 6.75 19.37
CA ALA A 152 17.07 5.55 18.58
C ALA A 152 15.88 5.71 17.58
N PRO A 153 14.67 6.14 17.99
CA PRO A 153 13.56 6.34 17.07
C PRO A 153 13.83 7.48 16.07
N LEU A 154 14.49 8.56 16.49
CA LEU A 154 14.83 9.68 15.59
C LEU A 154 15.81 9.24 14.48
N ARG A 155 16.83 8.44 14.82
CA ARG A 155 17.75 7.87 13.82
C ARG A 155 17.03 6.97 12.82
N ALA A 156 16.08 6.16 13.28
CA ALA A 156 15.25 5.33 12.40
C ALA A 156 14.37 6.18 11.47
N GLN A 157 13.76 7.26 11.98
CA GLN A 157 12.97 8.20 11.18
C GLN A 157 13.82 8.88 10.10
N VAL A 158 15.02 9.37 10.44
CA VAL A 158 15.93 10.01 9.47
C VAL A 158 16.36 9.03 8.38
N ALA A 159 16.67 7.77 8.74
CA ALA A 159 17.01 6.74 7.75
C ALA A 159 15.83 6.43 6.81
N ALA A 160 14.61 6.32 7.34
CA ALA A 160 13.41 6.12 6.54
C ALA A 160 13.13 7.30 5.59
N GLN A 161 13.28 8.54 6.08
CA GLN A 161 13.16 9.74 5.25
C GLN A 161 14.25 9.82 4.17
N GLY A 162 15.48 9.39 4.48
CA GLY A 162 16.56 9.28 3.50
C GLY A 162 16.18 8.36 2.34
N ALA A 163 15.71 7.15 2.65
CA ALA A 163 15.27 6.18 1.65
C ALA A 163 14.07 6.68 0.83
N GLU A 164 13.11 7.38 1.46
CA GLU A 164 11.98 7.98 0.75
C GLU A 164 12.41 9.11 -0.19
N ASN A 165 13.34 9.97 0.24
CA ASN A 165 13.89 11.02 -0.60
C ASN A 165 14.65 10.46 -1.82
N GLU A 166 15.47 9.43 -1.65
CA GLU A 166 16.16 8.75 -2.75
C GLU A 166 15.16 8.19 -3.76
N ARG A 167 14.08 7.55 -3.29
CA ARG A 167 13.01 7.04 -4.14
C ARG A 167 12.29 8.17 -4.90
N LEU A 168 11.95 9.27 -4.23
CA LEU A 168 11.32 10.43 -4.87
C LEU A 168 12.24 11.09 -5.90
N GLN A 169 13.54 11.13 -5.63
CA GLN A 169 14.54 11.62 -6.57
C GLN A 169 14.62 10.72 -7.81
N ALA A 170 14.63 9.39 -7.63
CA ALA A 170 14.60 8.45 -8.75
C ALA A 170 13.36 8.65 -9.63
N HIS A 171 12.17 8.81 -9.02
CA HIS A 171 10.94 9.12 -9.76
C HIS A 171 11.06 10.43 -10.56
N ARG A 172 11.57 11.51 -9.96
CA ARG A 172 11.75 12.80 -10.65
C ARG A 172 12.70 12.71 -11.84
N VAL A 173 13.81 12.00 -11.67
CA VAL A 173 14.79 11.79 -12.74
C VAL A 173 14.15 11.00 -13.89
N ALA A 174 13.43 9.91 -13.58
CA ALA A 174 12.75 9.11 -14.60
C ALA A 174 11.72 9.92 -15.40
N VAL A 175 10.85 10.70 -14.73
CA VAL A 175 9.87 11.56 -15.42
C VAL A 175 10.57 12.53 -16.36
N THR A 176 11.61 13.20 -15.87
CA THR A 176 12.34 14.21 -16.64
C THR A 176 13.07 13.60 -17.83
N ALA A 177 13.67 12.43 -17.66
CA ALA A 177 14.36 11.70 -18.73
C ALA A 177 13.38 11.27 -19.83
N CYS A 178 12.26 10.64 -19.48
CA CYS A 178 11.23 10.24 -20.44
C CYS A 178 10.66 11.47 -21.19
N MET A 179 10.36 12.56 -20.48
CA MET A 179 9.85 13.79 -21.09
C MET A 179 10.85 14.40 -22.09
N ARG A 180 12.14 14.46 -21.72
CA ARG A 180 13.18 14.98 -22.63
C ARG A 180 13.34 14.10 -23.86
N LEU A 181 13.30 12.77 -23.71
CA LEU A 181 13.34 11.84 -24.83
C LEU A 181 12.11 11.98 -25.72
N ALA A 182 10.91 12.12 -25.14
CA ALA A 182 9.68 12.36 -25.88
C ALA A 182 9.78 13.61 -26.75
N ASN A 183 10.24 14.73 -26.17
CA ASN A 183 10.42 16.00 -26.88
C ASN A 183 11.48 15.88 -27.98
N LEU A 184 12.61 15.24 -27.70
CA LEU A 184 13.68 15.07 -28.68
C LEU A 184 13.20 14.26 -29.90
N CYS A 185 12.36 13.25 -29.68
CA CYS A 185 11.86 12.34 -30.72
C CYS A 185 10.67 12.88 -31.51
N ILE A 186 10.19 14.10 -31.22
CA ILE A 186 9.28 14.82 -32.11
C ILE A 186 9.94 15.00 -33.48
N GLU A 187 11.23 15.37 -33.46
CA GLU A 187 12.07 15.52 -34.65
C GLU A 187 12.44 14.17 -35.27
N VAL A 188 12.19 14.01 -36.58
CA VAL A 188 12.33 12.73 -37.29
C VAL A 188 13.76 12.20 -37.21
N GLN A 189 14.77 13.06 -37.39
CA GLN A 189 16.19 12.70 -37.36
C GLN A 189 16.63 12.08 -36.04
N ASN A 190 16.01 12.47 -34.93
CA ASN A 190 16.40 12.02 -33.60
C ASN A 190 15.85 10.63 -33.26
N ARG A 191 14.78 10.19 -33.91
CA ARG A 191 14.13 8.92 -33.57
C ARG A 191 15.02 7.73 -33.87
N GLN A 192 15.77 7.77 -34.98
CA GLN A 192 16.72 6.72 -35.32
C GLN A 192 17.96 6.74 -34.40
N LEU A 193 18.42 7.93 -34.00
CA LEU A 193 19.52 8.07 -33.04
C LEU A 193 19.13 7.55 -31.65
N ALA A 194 17.93 7.91 -31.18
CA ALA A 194 17.39 7.41 -29.92
C ALA A 194 17.24 5.88 -29.95
N ALA A 195 16.71 5.33 -31.05
CA ALA A 195 16.64 3.90 -31.23
C ALA A 195 18.03 3.25 -31.25
N GLY A 196 19.04 3.87 -31.87
CA GLY A 196 20.42 3.37 -31.88
C GLY A 196 21.14 3.42 -30.52
N ALA A 197 20.64 4.22 -29.58
CA ALA A 197 21.19 4.40 -28.23
C ALA A 197 20.38 3.64 -27.15
N ASP A 198 19.69 2.57 -27.54
CA ASP A 198 18.90 1.70 -26.66
C ASP A 198 17.80 2.44 -25.85
N ALA A 199 17.33 3.58 -26.38
CA ALA A 199 16.32 4.39 -25.69
C ALA A 199 14.99 3.63 -25.53
N VAL A 200 14.65 2.75 -26.46
CA VAL A 200 13.42 1.95 -26.42
C VAL A 200 13.41 1.05 -25.18
N GLU A 201 14.49 0.31 -24.96
CA GLU A 201 14.68 -0.58 -23.82
C GLU A 201 14.72 0.21 -22.51
N ALA A 202 15.43 1.35 -22.50
CA ALA A 202 15.48 2.23 -21.33
C ALA A 202 14.10 2.79 -20.95
N ILE A 203 13.28 3.18 -21.94
CA ILE A 203 11.92 3.66 -21.69
C ILE A 203 11.05 2.52 -21.15
N VAL A 204 11.11 1.32 -21.73
CA VAL A 204 10.35 0.16 -21.22
C VAL A 204 10.76 -0.16 -19.78
N ALA A 205 12.05 -0.17 -19.47
CA ALA A 205 12.55 -0.39 -18.12
C ALA A 205 12.04 0.69 -17.14
N ALA A 206 12.01 1.95 -17.55
CA ALA A 206 11.48 3.05 -16.73
C ALA A 206 9.97 2.89 -16.44
N LEU A 207 9.18 2.50 -17.45
CA LEU A 207 7.75 2.20 -17.28
C LEU A 207 7.54 1.06 -16.29
N GLN A 208 8.33 -0.01 -16.39
CA GLN A 208 8.25 -1.18 -15.52
C GLN A 208 8.74 -0.91 -14.09
N ALA A 209 9.76 -0.07 -13.91
CA ALA A 209 10.32 0.26 -12.60
C ALA A 209 9.45 1.26 -11.81
N HIS A 210 8.60 2.03 -12.49
CA HIS A 210 7.79 3.09 -11.87
C HIS A 210 6.29 3.00 -12.21
N PRO A 211 5.65 1.82 -12.04
CA PRO A 211 4.27 1.59 -12.49
C PRO A 211 3.26 2.50 -11.79
N GLN A 212 3.55 2.94 -10.57
CA GLN A 212 2.65 3.78 -9.77
C GLN A 212 2.86 5.30 -9.98
N VAL A 213 3.83 5.70 -10.82
CA VAL A 213 4.13 7.13 -11.05
C VAL A 213 3.55 7.57 -12.38
N ALA A 214 2.35 8.17 -12.34
CA ALA A 214 1.62 8.60 -13.54
C ALA A 214 2.46 9.43 -14.51
N GLY A 215 3.31 10.33 -13.99
CA GLY A 215 4.22 11.14 -14.81
C GLY A 215 5.23 10.31 -15.62
N VAL A 216 5.77 9.23 -15.05
CA VAL A 216 6.69 8.33 -15.78
C VAL A 216 5.90 7.55 -16.83
N GLN A 217 4.73 7.05 -16.46
CA GLN A 217 3.86 6.29 -17.36
C GLN A 217 3.45 7.12 -18.58
N GLN A 218 2.96 8.34 -18.37
CA GLN A 218 2.56 9.24 -19.44
C GLN A 218 3.74 9.58 -20.36
N GLN A 219 4.85 10.08 -19.78
CA GLN A 219 5.98 10.55 -20.57
C GLN A 219 6.75 9.40 -21.25
N GLY A 220 6.78 8.23 -20.62
CA GLY A 220 7.36 7.02 -21.22
C GLY A 220 6.54 6.52 -22.40
N CYS A 221 5.20 6.48 -22.27
CA CYS A 221 4.33 6.14 -23.40
C CYS A 221 4.47 7.15 -24.55
N ALA A 222 4.53 8.46 -24.25
CA ALA A 222 4.76 9.52 -25.24
C ALA A 222 6.10 9.32 -25.98
N ALA A 223 7.17 9.04 -25.23
CA ALA A 223 8.49 8.77 -25.79
C ALA A 223 8.49 7.52 -26.69
N LEU A 224 7.87 6.41 -26.26
CA LEU A 224 7.71 5.21 -27.08
C LEU A 224 6.94 5.49 -28.37
N GLY A 225 5.83 6.24 -28.25
CA GLY A 225 5.02 6.65 -29.39
C GLY A 225 5.84 7.42 -30.42
N ASN A 226 6.61 8.42 -29.97
CA ASN A 226 7.42 9.26 -30.85
C ASN A 226 8.57 8.48 -31.49
N VAL A 227 9.30 7.66 -30.70
CA VAL A 227 10.39 6.82 -31.23
C VAL A 227 9.87 5.82 -32.26
N CYS A 228 8.67 5.28 -32.09
CA CYS A 228 8.10 4.30 -33.02
C CYS A 228 7.38 4.91 -34.23
N PHE A 229 7.33 6.24 -34.35
CA PHE A 229 6.66 6.89 -35.48
C PHE A 229 7.50 6.82 -36.76
N GLY A 230 6.85 6.39 -37.85
CA GLY A 230 7.44 6.24 -39.18
C GLY A 230 6.82 5.06 -39.94
N THR A 231 6.82 5.15 -41.27
CA THR A 231 6.34 4.10 -42.20
C THR A 231 7.43 3.63 -43.16
N ASP A 232 8.61 4.23 -43.10
CA ASP A 232 9.81 3.84 -43.83
C ASP A 232 10.48 2.61 -43.19
N ALA A 233 11.47 2.02 -43.87
CA ALA A 233 12.17 0.83 -43.37
C ALA A 233 12.76 1.04 -41.97
N ALA A 234 13.31 2.23 -41.70
CA ALA A 234 13.83 2.60 -40.38
C ALA A 234 12.73 2.66 -39.31
N GLY A 235 11.58 3.26 -39.63
CA GLY A 235 10.41 3.26 -38.74
C GLY A 235 9.89 1.86 -38.45
N LEU A 236 9.84 0.98 -39.45
CA LEU A 236 9.41 -0.41 -39.28
C LEU A 236 10.40 -1.20 -38.40
N ALA A 237 11.71 -1.01 -38.58
CA ALA A 237 12.73 -1.61 -37.72
C ALA A 237 12.59 -1.14 -36.26
N ARG A 238 12.32 0.15 -36.03
CA ARG A 238 12.07 0.70 -34.69
C ARG A 238 10.85 0.08 -34.01
N LYS A 239 9.75 -0.13 -34.74
CA LYS A 239 8.56 -0.82 -34.21
C LYS A 239 8.85 -2.28 -33.87
N GLN A 240 9.64 -2.97 -34.68
CA GLN A 240 10.04 -4.35 -34.41
C GLN A 240 10.89 -4.42 -33.14
N ARG A 241 11.90 -3.55 -33.00
CA ARG A 241 12.71 -3.43 -31.78
C ARG A 241 11.87 -3.13 -30.54
N ALA A 242 10.91 -2.20 -30.64
CA ALA A 242 9.98 -1.90 -29.54
C ALA A 242 9.10 -3.09 -29.17
N THR A 243 8.70 -3.88 -30.16
CA THR A 243 7.97 -5.12 -29.91
C THR A 243 8.85 -6.10 -29.14
N GLU A 244 10.08 -6.35 -29.59
CA GLU A 244 11.04 -7.24 -28.92
C GLU A 244 11.36 -6.80 -27.49
N ALA A 245 11.48 -5.49 -27.26
CA ALA A 245 11.71 -4.92 -25.93
C ALA A 245 10.50 -4.99 -24.98
N GLY A 246 9.30 -5.38 -25.45
CA GLY A 246 8.10 -5.45 -24.61
C GLY A 246 7.34 -4.13 -24.45
N ALA A 247 7.47 -3.21 -25.41
CA ALA A 247 6.81 -1.90 -25.35
C ALA A 247 5.28 -1.99 -25.38
N ILE A 248 4.71 -3.00 -26.04
CA ILE A 248 3.26 -3.21 -26.09
C ILE A 248 2.74 -3.53 -24.69
N GLU A 249 3.34 -4.52 -24.03
CA GLU A 249 2.96 -4.93 -22.67
C GLU A 249 3.16 -3.79 -21.67
N ALA A 250 4.26 -3.04 -21.78
CA ALA A 250 4.53 -1.88 -20.93
C ALA A 250 3.48 -0.77 -21.10
N ALA A 251 3.07 -0.45 -22.32
CA ALA A 251 2.02 0.54 -22.58
C ALA A 251 0.66 0.09 -22.05
N VAL A 252 0.30 -1.19 -22.19
CA VAL A 252 -0.94 -1.74 -21.64
C VAL A 252 -0.91 -1.69 -20.11
N ALA A 253 0.19 -2.09 -19.47
CA ALA A 253 0.35 -2.03 -18.02
C ALA A 253 0.28 -0.60 -17.47
N ALA A 254 0.88 0.37 -18.20
CA ALA A 254 0.80 1.80 -17.86
C ALA A 254 -0.66 2.29 -17.80
N MET A 255 -1.44 1.95 -18.84
CA MET A 255 -2.86 2.30 -18.92
C MET A 255 -3.69 1.60 -17.83
N GLN A 256 -3.40 0.34 -17.52
CA GLN A 256 -4.08 -0.40 -16.44
C GLN A 256 -3.78 0.16 -15.05
N ALA A 257 -2.56 0.64 -14.81
CA ALA A 257 -2.16 1.20 -13.53
C ALA A 257 -2.77 2.59 -13.27
N HIS A 258 -3.09 3.36 -14.32
CA HIS A 258 -3.59 4.73 -14.21
C HIS A 258 -4.89 4.97 -15.02
N PRO A 259 -5.97 4.20 -14.79
CA PRO A 259 -7.20 4.28 -15.59
C PRO A 259 -7.87 5.66 -15.55
N GLN A 260 -7.66 6.41 -14.47
CA GLN A 260 -8.28 7.72 -14.25
C GLN A 260 -7.41 8.90 -14.71
N VAL A 261 -6.19 8.65 -15.21
CA VAL A 261 -5.29 9.72 -15.67
C VAL A 261 -5.37 9.83 -17.19
N ALA A 262 -6.15 10.79 -17.68
CA ALA A 262 -6.40 10.98 -19.11
C ALA A 262 -5.12 11.07 -19.95
N GLY A 263 -4.08 11.74 -19.45
CA GLY A 263 -2.79 11.85 -20.14
C GLY A 263 -2.09 10.49 -20.33
N VAL A 264 -2.11 9.61 -19.33
CA VAL A 264 -1.56 8.25 -19.47
C VAL A 264 -2.38 7.44 -20.48
N GLN A 265 -3.70 7.57 -20.45
CA GLN A 265 -4.58 6.86 -21.38
C GLN A 265 -4.39 7.31 -22.83
N ALA A 266 -4.25 8.61 -23.07
CA ALA A 266 -4.01 9.19 -24.38
C ALA A 266 -2.67 8.70 -24.96
N GLU A 267 -1.59 8.87 -24.19
CA GLU A 267 -0.24 8.52 -24.64
C GLU A 267 -0.05 7.00 -24.75
N GLY A 268 -0.66 6.21 -23.87
CA GLY A 268 -0.68 4.75 -23.97
C GLY A 268 -1.38 4.28 -25.25
N CYS A 269 -2.55 4.83 -25.57
CA CYS A 269 -3.22 4.57 -26.84
C CYS A 269 -2.35 4.99 -28.03
N ALA A 270 -1.72 6.17 -27.98
CA ALA A 270 -0.86 6.67 -29.05
C ALA A 270 0.37 5.79 -29.28
N ALA A 271 0.99 5.29 -28.21
CA ALA A 271 2.09 4.33 -28.28
C ALA A 271 1.63 3.04 -28.98
N LEU A 272 0.49 2.47 -28.59
CA LEU A 272 -0.09 1.29 -29.22
C LEU A 272 -0.39 1.50 -30.71
N VAL A 273 -0.93 2.67 -31.08
CA VAL A 273 -1.16 3.06 -32.49
C VAL A 273 0.15 2.99 -33.27
N ASN A 274 1.21 3.61 -32.76
CA ASN A 274 2.47 3.73 -33.48
C ASN A 274 3.24 2.41 -33.53
N VAL A 275 3.24 1.62 -32.46
CA VAL A 275 3.90 0.31 -32.44
C VAL A 275 3.16 -0.70 -33.34
N CYS A 276 1.83 -0.69 -33.37
CA CYS A 276 1.05 -1.68 -34.13
C CYS A 276 0.78 -1.30 -35.60
N CYS A 277 1.12 -0.10 -36.05
CA CYS A 277 0.90 0.31 -37.45
C CYS A 277 2.00 -0.20 -38.39
N GLY A 278 1.67 -0.43 -39.66
CA GLY A 278 2.64 -0.89 -40.67
C GLY A 278 2.00 -1.58 -41.86
N THR A 279 2.80 -1.87 -42.87
CA THR A 279 2.43 -2.64 -44.08
C THR A 279 3.34 -3.84 -44.31
N ASP A 280 4.25 -4.08 -43.37
CA ASP A 280 5.20 -5.18 -43.31
C ASP A 280 4.57 -6.47 -42.77
N ALA A 281 5.26 -7.58 -42.99
CA ALA A 281 4.82 -8.91 -42.56
C ALA A 281 4.63 -9.01 -41.04
N ALA A 282 5.40 -8.28 -40.23
CA ALA A 282 5.31 -8.33 -38.77
C ALA A 282 4.10 -7.58 -38.19
N ARG A 283 3.36 -6.80 -39.00
CA ARG A 283 2.20 -6.01 -38.56
C ARG A 283 1.12 -6.88 -37.89
N LEU A 284 0.78 -8.02 -38.49
CA LEU A 284 -0.25 -8.91 -37.94
C LEU A 284 0.22 -9.56 -36.64
N ALA A 285 1.49 -9.96 -36.55
CA ALA A 285 2.08 -10.48 -35.31
C ALA A 285 2.05 -9.44 -34.18
N ARG A 286 2.40 -8.17 -34.48
CA ARG A 286 2.30 -7.07 -33.51
C ARG A 286 0.87 -6.84 -33.03
N SER A 287 -0.09 -6.90 -33.96
CA SER A 287 -1.51 -6.74 -33.64
C SER A 287 -2.04 -7.90 -32.80
N GLN A 288 -1.58 -9.13 -33.06
CA GLN A 288 -1.93 -10.29 -32.24
C GLN A 288 -1.34 -10.17 -30.83
N ARG A 289 -0.05 -9.79 -30.72
CA ARG A 289 0.62 -9.58 -29.44
C ARG A 289 -0.08 -8.49 -28.60
N ALA A 290 -0.52 -7.40 -29.23
CA ALA A 290 -1.32 -6.39 -28.55
C ALA A 290 -2.64 -6.94 -28.01
N ALA A 291 -3.33 -7.79 -28.77
CA ALA A 291 -4.53 -8.45 -28.28
C ALA A 291 -4.19 -9.39 -27.10
N ASP A 292 -3.15 -10.22 -27.22
CA ASP A 292 -2.74 -11.15 -26.16
C ASP A 292 -2.36 -10.41 -24.86
N ALA A 293 -1.75 -9.23 -24.97
CA ALA A 293 -1.44 -8.35 -23.84
C ALA A 293 -2.68 -7.69 -23.19
N GLY A 294 -3.87 -7.78 -23.80
CA GLY A 294 -5.10 -7.17 -23.28
C GLY A 294 -5.33 -5.72 -23.75
N ALA A 295 -4.67 -5.28 -24.82
CA ALA A 295 -4.80 -3.91 -25.31
C ALA A 295 -6.24 -3.55 -25.73
N ILE A 296 -7.02 -4.51 -26.24
CA ILE A 296 -8.40 -4.26 -26.66
C ILE A 296 -9.25 -3.81 -25.47
N GLU A 297 -9.27 -4.59 -24.39
CA GLU A 297 -10.08 -4.31 -23.21
C GLU A 297 -9.65 -3.01 -22.54
N VAL A 298 -8.33 -2.78 -22.44
CA VAL A 298 -7.77 -1.60 -21.78
C VAL A 298 -8.06 -0.33 -22.57
N VAL A 299 -7.98 -0.37 -23.91
CA VAL A 299 -8.35 0.76 -24.76
C VAL A 299 -9.84 1.06 -24.67
N VAL A 300 -10.70 0.04 -24.65
CA VAL A 300 -12.15 0.25 -24.50
C VAL A 300 -12.47 0.87 -23.13
N ALA A 301 -11.87 0.37 -22.05
CA ALA A 301 -12.02 0.94 -20.72
C ALA A 301 -11.53 2.40 -20.65
N ALA A 302 -10.41 2.71 -21.30
CA ALA A 302 -9.88 4.07 -21.40
C ALA A 302 -10.87 5.03 -22.08
N MET A 303 -11.43 4.61 -23.22
CA MET A 303 -12.44 5.39 -23.95
C MET A 303 -13.70 5.61 -23.10
N GLN A 304 -14.15 4.60 -22.36
CA GLN A 304 -15.32 4.69 -21.49
C GLN A 304 -15.07 5.57 -20.25
N ALA A 305 -13.85 5.56 -19.70
CA ALA A 305 -13.48 6.37 -18.54
C ALA A 305 -13.30 7.86 -18.89
N HIS A 306 -12.89 8.17 -20.14
CA HIS A 306 -12.58 9.53 -20.59
C HIS A 306 -13.41 9.99 -21.80
N PRO A 307 -14.75 9.90 -21.77
CA PRO A 307 -15.60 10.14 -22.94
C PRO A 307 -15.48 11.57 -23.48
N GLN A 308 -15.14 12.55 -22.64
CA GLN A 308 -15.02 13.96 -23.01
C GLN A 308 -13.61 14.37 -23.44
N VAL A 309 -12.62 13.46 -23.40
CA VAL A 309 -11.24 13.76 -23.79
C VAL A 309 -11.01 13.32 -25.23
N ALA A 310 -11.11 14.27 -26.17
CA ALA A 310 -11.03 14.01 -27.61
C ALA A 310 -9.77 13.23 -28.02
N GLU A 311 -8.63 13.51 -27.37
CA GLU A 311 -7.36 12.83 -27.62
C GLU A 311 -7.44 11.33 -27.28
N VAL A 312 -7.95 10.97 -26.09
CA VAL A 312 -8.16 9.56 -25.69
C VAL A 312 -9.10 8.87 -26.68
N GLN A 313 -10.18 9.53 -27.07
CA GLN A 313 -11.14 8.98 -28.03
C GLN A 313 -10.52 8.72 -29.40
N GLN A 314 -9.76 9.70 -29.92
CA GLN A 314 -9.10 9.59 -31.22
C GLN A 314 -8.06 8.47 -31.23
N HIS A 315 -7.16 8.45 -30.24
CA HIS A 315 -6.09 7.45 -30.17
C HIS A 315 -6.64 6.07 -29.83
N GLY A 316 -7.65 5.96 -28.97
CA GLY A 316 -8.32 4.69 -28.67
C GLY A 316 -9.00 4.10 -29.90
N CYS A 317 -9.75 4.91 -30.66
CA CYS A 317 -10.34 4.47 -31.93
C CYS A 317 -9.25 4.00 -32.91
N ALA A 318 -8.16 4.77 -33.05
CA ALA A 318 -7.06 4.41 -33.94
C ALA A 318 -6.37 3.10 -33.51
N ALA A 319 -6.18 2.88 -32.20
CA ALA A 319 -5.58 1.67 -31.65
C ALA A 319 -6.46 0.45 -31.95
N LEU A 320 -7.77 0.52 -31.68
CA LEU A 320 -8.73 -0.53 -32.01
C LEU A 320 -8.73 -0.83 -33.51
N GLY A 321 -8.70 0.21 -34.35
CA GLY A 321 -8.63 0.06 -35.80
C GLY A 321 -7.36 -0.66 -36.27
N ASN A 322 -6.22 -0.43 -35.62
CA ASN A 322 -4.98 -1.15 -35.93
C ASN A 322 -5.01 -2.59 -35.40
N VAL A 323 -5.36 -2.79 -34.13
CA VAL A 323 -5.35 -4.11 -33.48
C VAL A 323 -6.37 -5.07 -34.11
N CYS A 324 -7.52 -4.58 -34.60
CA CYS A 324 -8.56 -5.42 -35.22
C CYS A 324 -8.35 -5.67 -36.73
N CYS A 325 -7.19 -5.33 -37.27
CA CYS A 325 -6.88 -5.55 -38.68
C CYS A 325 -6.46 -7.00 -38.99
N GLY A 326 -6.53 -7.39 -40.27
CA GLY A 326 -6.24 -8.75 -40.74
C GLY A 326 -7.50 -9.50 -41.17
N THR A 327 -7.38 -10.34 -42.19
CA THR A 327 -8.46 -11.16 -42.76
C THR A 327 -8.31 -12.65 -42.42
N ASP A 328 -7.28 -12.99 -41.67
CA ASP A 328 -7.00 -14.33 -41.16
C ASP A 328 -7.89 -14.67 -39.94
N ALA A 329 -7.88 -15.94 -39.53
CA ALA A 329 -8.66 -16.41 -38.38
C ALA A 329 -8.33 -15.62 -37.10
N ALA A 330 -7.05 -15.27 -36.90
CA ALA A 330 -6.60 -14.43 -35.78
C ALA A 330 -7.20 -13.02 -35.84
N GLY A 331 -7.24 -12.39 -37.02
CA GLY A 331 -7.91 -11.10 -37.22
C GLY A 331 -9.41 -11.17 -36.92
N LEU A 332 -10.10 -12.23 -37.34
CA LEU A 332 -11.51 -12.44 -37.02
C LEU A 332 -11.75 -12.61 -35.52
N ALA A 333 -10.91 -13.40 -34.84
CA ALA A 333 -10.96 -13.58 -33.39
C ALA A 333 -10.74 -12.25 -32.64
N ARG A 334 -9.78 -11.42 -33.08
CA ARG A 334 -9.54 -10.08 -32.50
C ARG A 334 -10.75 -9.15 -32.63
N ARG A 335 -11.45 -9.19 -33.77
CA ARG A 335 -12.69 -8.40 -33.97
C ARG A 335 -13.82 -8.88 -33.07
N GLN A 336 -13.97 -10.19 -32.89
CA GLN A 336 -14.97 -10.73 -31.99
C GLN A 336 -14.66 -10.33 -30.54
N ARG A 337 -13.41 -10.46 -30.11
CA ARG A 337 -12.95 -10.01 -28.79
C ARG A 337 -13.21 -8.51 -28.57
N ALA A 338 -12.98 -7.67 -29.58
CA ALA A 338 -13.30 -6.25 -29.50
C ALA A 338 -14.81 -5.99 -29.36
N ALA A 339 -15.65 -6.73 -30.09
CA ALA A 339 -17.08 -6.64 -29.90
C ALA A 339 -17.47 -7.06 -28.47
N ASP A 340 -16.99 -8.21 -27.99
CA ASP A 340 -17.29 -8.72 -26.64
C ASP A 340 -16.86 -7.74 -25.54
N ALA A 341 -15.73 -7.05 -25.71
CA ALA A 341 -15.25 -6.01 -24.82
C ALA A 341 -16.07 -4.70 -24.84
N GLY A 342 -17.02 -4.54 -25.78
CA GLY A 342 -17.84 -3.33 -25.92
C GLY A 342 -17.21 -2.22 -26.76
N ALA A 343 -16.28 -2.56 -27.66
CA ALA A 343 -15.60 -1.58 -28.52
C ALA A 343 -16.56 -0.86 -29.48
N ILE A 344 -17.61 -1.54 -29.94
CA ILE A 344 -18.59 -0.96 -30.88
C ILE A 344 -19.31 0.20 -30.21
N GLU A 345 -19.86 -0.02 -29.02
CA GLU A 345 -20.57 1.00 -28.24
C GLU A 345 -19.63 2.14 -27.83
N ALA A 346 -18.41 1.82 -27.39
CA ALA A 346 -17.42 2.84 -27.02
C ALA A 346 -17.06 3.75 -28.21
N VAL A 347 -16.87 3.17 -29.41
CA VAL A 347 -16.58 3.95 -30.62
C VAL A 347 -17.79 4.79 -31.03
N VAL A 348 -19.01 4.25 -30.99
CA VAL A 348 -20.22 5.04 -31.32
C VAL A 348 -20.40 6.20 -30.33
N ALA A 349 -20.21 5.97 -29.03
CA ALA A 349 -20.23 7.02 -28.03
C ALA A 349 -19.16 8.10 -28.28
N ALA A 350 -17.95 7.70 -28.71
CA ALA A 350 -16.88 8.63 -29.08
C ALA A 350 -17.28 9.54 -30.26
N LEU A 351 -17.90 8.96 -31.30
CA LEU A 351 -18.40 9.69 -32.47
C LEU A 351 -19.52 10.67 -32.07
N GLN A 352 -20.40 10.28 -31.15
CA GLN A 352 -21.49 11.13 -30.65
C GLN A 352 -20.98 12.26 -29.75
N ALA A 353 -19.98 12.00 -28.91
CA ALA A 353 -19.43 12.99 -27.98
C ALA A 353 -18.57 14.05 -28.69
N HIS A 354 -17.92 13.71 -29.80
CA HIS A 354 -16.97 14.59 -30.50
C HIS A 354 -17.33 14.83 -31.98
N PRO A 355 -18.55 15.30 -32.31
CA PRO A 355 -19.01 15.45 -33.69
C PRO A 355 -18.16 16.44 -34.51
N GLN A 356 -17.54 17.42 -33.86
CA GLN A 356 -16.73 18.45 -34.51
C GLN A 356 -15.24 18.08 -34.64
N VAL A 357 -14.78 17.00 -33.99
CA VAL A 357 -13.38 16.58 -34.03
C VAL A 357 -13.16 15.59 -35.16
N ALA A 358 -12.77 16.11 -36.33
CA ALA A 358 -12.57 15.32 -37.55
C ALA A 358 -11.67 14.08 -37.36
N GLY A 359 -10.67 14.17 -36.47
CA GLY A 359 -9.78 13.06 -36.15
C GLY A 359 -10.48 11.91 -35.40
N VAL A 360 -11.33 12.22 -34.41
CA VAL A 360 -12.17 11.22 -33.72
C VAL A 360 -13.13 10.60 -34.71
N GLN A 361 -13.81 11.41 -35.53
CA GLN A 361 -14.74 10.93 -36.55
C GLN A 361 -14.07 9.93 -37.51
N ARG A 362 -12.93 10.34 -38.09
CA ARG A 362 -12.17 9.50 -39.03
C ARG A 362 -11.75 8.17 -38.40
N GLN A 363 -11.13 8.21 -37.22
CA GLN A 363 -10.59 7.01 -36.58
C GLN A 363 -11.70 6.10 -36.04
N GLY A 364 -12.79 6.67 -35.53
CA GLY A 364 -13.95 5.90 -35.09
C GLY A 364 -14.64 5.18 -36.24
N CYS A 365 -14.88 5.86 -37.38
CA CYS A 365 -15.38 5.19 -38.58
C CYS A 365 -14.44 4.07 -39.07
N ARG A 366 -13.12 4.29 -39.01
CA ARG A 366 -12.14 3.25 -39.36
C ARG A 366 -12.20 2.05 -38.41
N ALA A 367 -12.33 2.29 -37.11
CA ALA A 367 -12.48 1.24 -36.10
C ALA A 367 -13.75 0.42 -36.33
N LEU A 368 -14.90 1.08 -36.51
CA LEU A 368 -16.17 0.41 -36.83
C LEU A 368 -16.09 -0.40 -38.13
N ALA A 369 -15.51 0.17 -39.19
CA ALA A 369 -15.33 -0.54 -40.45
C ALA A 369 -14.54 -1.85 -40.25
N ASN A 370 -13.47 -1.82 -39.45
CA ASN A 370 -12.67 -3.01 -39.18
C ASN A 370 -13.40 -4.01 -38.27
N VAL A 371 -13.94 -3.56 -37.14
CA VAL A 371 -14.63 -4.40 -36.15
C VAL A 371 -15.89 -5.04 -36.73
N CYS A 372 -16.62 -4.40 -37.63
CA CYS A 372 -17.83 -4.98 -38.24
C CYS A 372 -17.57 -5.75 -39.55
N SER A 373 -16.33 -5.79 -40.05
CA SER A 373 -16.00 -6.56 -41.26
C SER A 373 -15.73 -8.03 -40.94
N GLY A 374 -15.88 -8.91 -41.94
CA GLY A 374 -15.60 -10.34 -41.82
C GLY A 374 -16.48 -11.19 -42.73
N THR A 375 -16.23 -12.49 -42.73
CA THR A 375 -17.04 -13.52 -43.43
C THR A 375 -17.49 -14.64 -42.50
N ASP A 376 -17.20 -14.51 -41.21
CA ASP A 376 -17.58 -15.42 -40.14
C ASP A 376 -19.03 -15.23 -39.71
N ALA A 377 -19.59 -16.25 -39.04
CA ALA A 377 -20.97 -16.25 -38.55
C ALA A 377 -21.27 -15.08 -37.60
N ALA A 378 -20.28 -14.63 -36.82
CA ALA A 378 -20.46 -13.55 -35.85
C ALA A 378 -20.48 -12.15 -36.49
N ARG A 379 -20.15 -12.01 -37.78
CA ARG A 379 -20.18 -10.73 -38.52
C ARG A 379 -21.55 -10.06 -38.46
N LEU A 380 -22.64 -10.81 -38.68
CA LEU A 380 -23.99 -10.24 -38.68
C LEU A 380 -24.40 -9.78 -37.28
N ALA A 381 -24.04 -10.53 -36.24
CA ALA A 381 -24.27 -10.11 -34.85
C ALA A 381 -23.52 -8.81 -34.51
N ARG A 382 -22.24 -8.68 -34.91
CA ARG A 382 -21.47 -7.43 -34.76
C ARG A 382 -22.10 -6.26 -35.52
N SER A 383 -22.62 -6.52 -36.71
CA SER A 383 -23.28 -5.50 -37.53
C SER A 383 -24.61 -5.04 -36.93
N GLN A 384 -25.40 -5.97 -36.38
CA GLN A 384 -26.63 -5.64 -35.66
C GLN A 384 -26.35 -4.84 -34.40
N ARG A 385 -25.35 -5.26 -33.61
CA ARG A 385 -24.92 -4.55 -32.41
C ARG A 385 -24.48 -3.11 -32.70
N ALA A 386 -23.78 -2.88 -33.82
CA ALA A 386 -23.45 -1.54 -34.28
C ALA A 386 -24.69 -0.71 -34.64
N ALA A 387 -25.68 -1.30 -35.32
CA ALA A 387 -26.93 -0.62 -35.62
C ALA A 387 -27.72 -0.29 -34.34
N ASP A 388 -27.80 -1.20 -33.37
CA ASP A 388 -28.47 -0.98 -32.09
C ASP A 388 -27.81 0.13 -31.26
N ALA A 389 -26.48 0.23 -31.32
CA ALA A 389 -25.72 1.32 -30.70
C ALA A 389 -25.95 2.70 -31.37
N GLY A 390 -26.56 2.74 -32.57
CA GLY A 390 -26.77 3.98 -33.33
C GLY A 390 -25.63 4.35 -34.28
N ALA A 391 -24.81 3.37 -34.71
CA ALA A 391 -23.69 3.61 -35.61
C ALA A 391 -24.13 4.17 -36.97
N ILE A 392 -25.32 3.82 -37.46
CA ILE A 392 -25.80 4.24 -38.78
C ILE A 392 -25.98 5.76 -38.82
N GLU A 393 -26.78 6.30 -37.91
CA GLU A 393 -27.09 7.73 -37.86
C GLU A 393 -25.84 8.56 -37.58
N VAL A 394 -25.02 8.15 -36.61
CA VAL A 394 -23.83 8.92 -36.24
C VAL A 394 -22.80 8.96 -37.38
N VAL A 395 -22.62 7.86 -38.12
CA VAL A 395 -21.67 7.84 -39.25
C VAL A 395 -22.21 8.66 -40.42
N VAL A 396 -23.51 8.62 -40.72
CA VAL A 396 -24.07 9.50 -41.75
C VAL A 396 -23.91 10.98 -41.38
N ALA A 397 -24.21 11.35 -40.15
CA ALA A 397 -24.00 12.71 -39.66
C ALA A 397 -22.51 13.13 -39.74
N ALA A 398 -21.58 12.22 -39.43
CA ALA A 398 -20.14 12.47 -39.55
C ALA A 398 -19.70 12.72 -41.00
N LEU A 399 -20.22 11.93 -41.95
CA LEU A 399 -19.96 12.10 -43.39
C LEU A 399 -20.45 13.48 -43.87
N GLN A 400 -21.65 13.88 -43.44
CA GLN A 400 -22.25 15.17 -43.82
C GLN A 400 -21.55 16.36 -43.17
N ALA A 401 -21.12 16.24 -41.92
CA ALA A 401 -20.45 17.34 -41.19
C ALA A 401 -19.02 17.59 -41.68
N HIS A 402 -18.35 16.59 -42.24
CA HIS A 402 -16.93 16.66 -42.61
C HIS A 402 -16.67 16.26 -44.07
N PRO A 403 -17.33 16.90 -45.06
CA PRO A 403 -17.28 16.49 -46.46
C PRO A 403 -15.87 16.57 -47.06
N GLN A 404 -15.01 17.44 -46.53
CA GLN A 404 -13.64 17.64 -47.05
C GLN A 404 -12.61 16.65 -46.50
N VAL A 405 -12.99 15.79 -45.56
CA VAL A 405 -12.07 14.86 -44.89
C VAL A 405 -12.09 13.51 -45.62
N ALA A 406 -11.32 13.37 -46.71
CA ALA A 406 -11.32 12.18 -47.58
C ALA A 406 -11.23 10.85 -46.83
N GLY A 407 -10.34 10.75 -45.83
CA GLY A 407 -10.19 9.53 -45.03
C GLY A 407 -11.44 9.18 -44.21
N LEU A 408 -12.16 10.18 -43.69
CA LEU A 408 -13.45 9.96 -43.01
C LEU A 408 -14.51 9.53 -44.02
N GLN A 409 -14.58 10.17 -45.19
CA GLN A 409 -15.51 9.80 -46.25
C GLN A 409 -15.34 8.32 -46.66
N GLN A 410 -14.11 7.90 -46.94
CA GLN A 410 -13.78 6.52 -47.26
C GLN A 410 -14.15 5.54 -46.13
N HIS A 411 -13.73 5.83 -44.90
CA HIS A 411 -13.94 4.92 -43.77
C HIS A 411 -15.40 4.88 -43.31
N GLY A 412 -16.12 5.99 -43.38
CA GLY A 412 -17.54 6.05 -43.03
C GLY A 412 -18.40 5.28 -44.03
N CYS A 413 -18.15 5.43 -45.34
CA CYS A 413 -18.83 4.60 -46.35
C CYS A 413 -18.54 3.11 -46.16
N ALA A 414 -17.29 2.74 -45.86
CA ALA A 414 -16.91 1.36 -45.56
C ALA A 414 -17.60 0.83 -44.29
N ALA A 415 -17.69 1.64 -43.23
CA ALA A 415 -18.37 1.30 -41.99
C ALA A 415 -19.87 1.04 -42.24
N LEU A 416 -20.56 1.96 -42.92
CA LEU A 416 -21.97 1.78 -43.28
C LEU A 416 -22.18 0.55 -44.15
N GLY A 417 -21.30 0.30 -45.14
CA GLY A 417 -21.39 -0.90 -45.98
C GLY A 417 -21.26 -2.20 -45.18
N ASN A 418 -20.40 -2.21 -44.16
CA ASN A 418 -20.26 -3.37 -43.27
C ASN A 418 -21.44 -3.48 -42.30
N VAL A 419 -21.91 -2.38 -41.70
CA VAL A 419 -23.03 -2.37 -40.75
C VAL A 419 -24.36 -2.70 -41.43
N CYS A 420 -24.56 -2.33 -42.70
CA CYS A 420 -25.81 -2.56 -43.43
C CYS A 420 -25.81 -3.87 -44.24
N CYS A 421 -24.79 -4.72 -44.08
CA CYS A 421 -24.73 -5.98 -44.82
C CYS A 421 -25.72 -7.02 -44.27
N GLY A 422 -26.19 -7.89 -45.17
CA GLY A 422 -27.15 -8.95 -44.85
C GLY A 422 -28.27 -8.98 -45.87
N THR A 423 -28.81 -10.17 -46.11
CA THR A 423 -29.95 -10.41 -47.02
C THR A 423 -31.19 -10.90 -46.27
N ASP A 424 -31.07 -11.12 -44.96
CA ASP A 424 -32.19 -11.45 -44.07
C ASP A 424 -33.03 -10.20 -43.73
N ALA A 425 -34.17 -10.40 -43.08
CA ALA A 425 -35.08 -9.31 -42.69
C ALA A 425 -34.37 -8.26 -41.82
N VAL A 426 -33.46 -8.70 -40.96
CA VAL A 426 -32.66 -7.83 -40.08
C VAL A 426 -31.66 -6.98 -40.88
N GLY A 427 -30.98 -7.57 -41.86
CA GLY A 427 -30.13 -6.85 -42.82
C GLY A 427 -30.91 -5.83 -43.64
N LEU A 428 -32.09 -6.21 -44.14
CA LEU A 428 -32.95 -5.30 -44.89
C LEU A 428 -33.42 -4.11 -44.04
N ALA A 429 -33.80 -4.35 -42.78
CA ALA A 429 -34.17 -3.30 -41.84
C ALA A 429 -33.02 -2.31 -41.61
N ARG A 430 -31.78 -2.80 -41.49
CA ARG A 430 -30.57 -1.94 -41.37
C ARG A 430 -30.35 -1.10 -42.63
N LYS A 431 -30.56 -1.66 -43.83
CA LYS A 431 -30.47 -0.91 -45.09
C LYS A 431 -31.55 0.18 -45.18
N GLN A 432 -32.80 -0.14 -44.83
CA GLN A 432 -33.89 0.83 -44.80
C GLN A 432 -33.61 1.97 -43.81
N ARG A 433 -33.09 1.64 -42.62
CA ARG A 433 -32.67 2.63 -41.63
C ARG A 433 -31.55 3.53 -42.16
N ALA A 434 -30.55 2.97 -42.84
CA ALA A 434 -29.48 3.75 -43.46
C ALA A 434 -29.98 4.66 -44.60
N ALA A 435 -30.89 4.16 -45.45
CA ALA A 435 -31.53 4.97 -46.48
C ALA A 435 -32.34 6.13 -45.84
N GLY A 436 -33.14 5.84 -44.80
CA GLY A 436 -33.90 6.87 -44.07
C GLY A 436 -33.02 7.91 -43.35
N ALA A 437 -31.80 7.53 -42.95
CA ALA A 437 -30.83 8.45 -42.36
C ALA A 437 -30.09 9.33 -43.40
N GLY A 438 -30.25 9.06 -44.70
CA GLY A 438 -29.59 9.81 -45.79
C GLY A 438 -28.22 9.27 -46.18
N ALA A 439 -27.97 7.97 -46.02
CA ALA A 439 -26.67 7.36 -46.33
C ALA A 439 -26.33 7.37 -47.83
N ILE A 440 -27.33 7.28 -48.71
CA ILE A 440 -27.13 7.28 -50.17
C ILE A 440 -26.69 8.67 -50.63
N GLU A 441 -27.36 9.72 -50.16
CA GLU A 441 -27.03 11.11 -50.43
C GLU A 441 -25.64 11.46 -49.88
N ALA A 442 -25.34 11.01 -48.65
CA ALA A 442 -24.01 11.19 -48.06
C ALA A 442 -22.92 10.50 -48.89
N ALA A 443 -23.15 9.28 -49.38
CA ALA A 443 -22.21 8.58 -50.26
C ALA A 443 -22.01 9.28 -51.60
N GLY A 444 -23.09 9.78 -52.21
CA GLY A 444 -23.04 10.58 -53.43
C GLY A 444 -22.23 11.87 -53.24
N ALA A 445 -22.51 12.61 -52.17
CA ALA A 445 -21.78 13.83 -51.82
C ALA A 445 -20.29 13.55 -51.54
N ALA A 446 -19.98 12.45 -50.86
CA ALA A 446 -18.61 12.01 -50.61
C ALA A 446 -17.83 11.79 -51.92
N MET A 447 -18.44 11.08 -52.88
CA MET A 447 -17.85 10.82 -54.18
C MET A 447 -17.69 12.11 -55.01
N GLN A 448 -18.65 13.02 -54.95
CA GLN A 448 -18.56 14.31 -55.64
C GLN A 448 -17.48 15.21 -55.05
N ALA A 449 -17.32 15.23 -53.72
CA ALA A 449 -16.31 16.04 -53.04
C ALA A 449 -14.88 15.51 -53.28
N HIS A 450 -14.71 14.20 -53.52
CA HIS A 450 -13.40 13.56 -53.69
C HIS A 450 -13.29 12.74 -54.98
N PRO A 451 -13.40 13.36 -56.17
CA PRO A 451 -13.45 12.64 -57.45
C PRO A 451 -12.16 11.86 -57.77
N GLN A 452 -11.02 12.30 -57.23
CA GLN A 452 -9.71 11.70 -57.48
C GLN A 452 -9.28 10.69 -56.41
N VAL A 453 -10.03 10.56 -55.30
CA VAL A 453 -9.67 9.63 -54.23
C VAL A 453 -10.34 8.28 -54.48
N ALA A 454 -9.62 7.37 -55.13
CA ALA A 454 -10.12 6.06 -55.53
C ALA A 454 -10.79 5.28 -54.38
N GLY A 455 -10.24 5.39 -53.15
CA GLY A 455 -10.82 4.77 -51.97
C GLY A 455 -12.22 5.29 -51.61
N VAL A 456 -12.46 6.60 -51.76
CA VAL A 456 -13.78 7.21 -51.53
C VAL A 456 -14.75 6.77 -52.62
N GLN A 457 -14.35 6.81 -53.89
CA GLN A 457 -15.17 6.35 -55.02
C GLN A 457 -15.60 4.90 -54.84
N ALA A 458 -14.65 4.00 -54.57
CA ALA A 458 -14.93 2.58 -54.45
C ALA A 458 -15.87 2.24 -53.28
N GLN A 459 -15.69 2.88 -52.12
CA GLN A 459 -16.54 2.62 -50.95
C GLN A 459 -17.90 3.33 -51.06
N GLY A 460 -17.94 4.53 -51.62
CA GLY A 460 -19.18 5.28 -51.87
C GLY A 460 -20.08 4.57 -52.87
N GLN A 461 -19.52 4.07 -53.98
CA GLN A 461 -20.28 3.31 -54.97
C GLN A 461 -20.79 2.00 -54.37
N ARG A 462 -19.93 1.24 -53.68
CA ARG A 462 -20.33 -0.01 -53.01
C ARG A 462 -21.46 0.20 -52.01
N LEU A 463 -21.44 1.30 -51.25
CA LEU A 463 -22.52 1.62 -50.32
C LEU A 463 -23.81 1.96 -51.06
N SER A 464 -23.71 2.75 -52.13
CA SER A 464 -24.87 3.12 -52.97
C SER A 464 -25.53 1.88 -53.57
N ASP A 465 -24.74 0.96 -54.14
CA ASP A 465 -25.22 -0.29 -54.72
C ASP A 465 -25.83 -1.24 -53.66
N LEU A 466 -25.35 -1.18 -52.42
CA LEU A 466 -25.87 -2.01 -51.33
C LEU A 466 -27.25 -1.55 -50.83
N LEU A 467 -27.51 -0.24 -50.91
CA LEU A 467 -28.70 0.42 -50.36
C LEU A 467 -29.78 0.70 -51.41
N ALA A 468 -29.43 0.69 -52.69
CA ALA A 468 -30.38 0.60 -53.81
C ALA A 468 -31.12 -0.74 -53.79
#